data_AF-A0A1R1MKW2-F1
#
_entry.id   AF-A0A1R1MKW2-F1
#
_cell.length_a   1.000
_cell.length_b   1.000
_cell.length_c   1.000
_cell.angle_alpha   90.00
_cell.angle_beta   90.00
_cell.angle_gamma   90.00
#
_symmetry.space_group_name_H-M   'P 1'
#
loop_
_entity.id
_entity.type
_entity.pdbx_description
1 polymer ?
#
loop_
_entity_poly.entity_id
_entity_poly.type
_entity_poly.pdbx_seq_one_letter_code
_entity_poly.pdbx_strand_id
1 'polypeptide(L)'
;MRTATQTGFNKKLIGIIAVMIAIFPIAATGATNSSNVPIDVYLQRVEKDISKGVSGTKLHSEIKSLLKIKQNSSVFFIPEINYITGRKIENVPPSAVQKIRQKIINTDIFISASTVIIVMLGVFTLIYTSDRYFSSETKRNLSILTGIILIISALILQGPLFYLVFGIMAGLGFKFKEKIPFAIIMTLFLIAHLTGVIAERGYFHYISNQKNLLYTKLERDNYAPPFLIKEEKGAYLKVASLANNQTLLHPVKESELTNLIKTINNNKLKAVLYNNLGCIAFNKGKLKEAATLFEKAENLYPMIKTYYNLFITYSSLLEPQKAEVYSKKLEKTNFSFDRTVPIVANINDIKIPKPTFKIPVYETLGLIIGIGIAIIITRIQKPSSLISINPFFSYLPGYRLYYSNRYSALLLFIGTLILIEIFIGSMLCSMNL
;
A
#
# COMPACT_ATOMS: atom_id res chain seq x y z
N MET A 1 -29.51 -32.80 61.91
CA MET A 1 -28.94 -31.76 61.02
C MET A 1 -27.75 -32.36 60.29
N ARG A 2 -27.78 -32.32 58.95
CA ARG A 2 -26.90 -33.10 58.05
C ARG A 2 -25.49 -32.53 57.96
N THR A 3 -24.49 -33.38 58.19
CA THR A 3 -23.08 -33.19 57.82
C THR A 3 -22.81 -33.98 56.54
N ALA A 4 -22.54 -33.28 55.43
CA ALA A 4 -22.21 -33.89 54.14
C ALA A 4 -20.84 -33.41 53.65
N THR A 5 -19.85 -34.30 53.80
CA THR A 5 -18.78 -34.63 52.84
C THR A 5 -18.28 -33.54 51.89
N GLN A 6 -17.19 -32.87 52.27
CA GLN A 6 -16.45 -31.91 51.45
C GLN A 6 -15.00 -32.37 51.16
N THR A 7 -14.79 -33.66 50.88
CA THR A 7 -13.44 -34.24 50.66
C THR A 7 -13.23 -34.84 49.25
N GLY A 8 -14.25 -34.83 48.39
CA GLY A 8 -14.18 -35.43 47.05
C GLY A 8 -13.59 -34.53 45.94
N PHE A 9 -13.51 -33.21 46.16
CA PHE A 9 -13.22 -32.26 45.07
C PHE A 9 -11.71 -32.09 44.77
N ASN A 10 -10.82 -32.40 45.73
CA ASN A 10 -9.38 -32.16 45.56
C ASN A 10 -8.64 -33.26 44.76
N LYS A 11 -9.05 -34.53 44.84
CA LYS A 11 -8.30 -35.62 44.17
C LYS A 11 -8.42 -35.59 42.64
N LYS A 12 -9.58 -35.21 42.10
CA LYS A 12 -9.77 -35.08 40.64
C LYS A 12 -9.01 -33.87 40.07
N LEU A 13 -8.98 -32.75 40.78
CA LEU A 13 -8.25 -31.54 40.36
C LEU A 13 -6.72 -31.78 40.36
N ILE A 14 -6.20 -32.44 41.40
CA ILE A 14 -4.77 -32.82 41.48
C ILE A 14 -4.41 -33.82 40.37
N GLY A 15 -5.29 -34.78 40.06
CA GLY A 15 -5.09 -35.71 38.95
C GLY A 15 -5.06 -35.02 37.57
N ILE A 16 -5.94 -34.06 37.32
CA ILE A 16 -5.95 -33.27 36.08
C ILE A 16 -4.70 -32.39 35.97
N ILE A 17 -4.28 -31.76 37.08
CA ILE A 17 -3.06 -30.94 37.12
C ILE A 17 -1.82 -31.82 36.89
N ALA A 18 -1.74 -33.00 37.50
CA ALA A 18 -0.63 -33.95 37.29
C ALA A 18 -0.56 -34.45 35.84
N VAL A 19 -1.71 -34.73 35.21
CA VAL A 19 -1.79 -35.10 33.80
C VAL A 19 -1.39 -33.93 32.89
N MET A 20 -1.80 -32.70 33.21
CA MET A 20 -1.37 -31.51 32.47
C MET A 20 0.15 -31.27 32.60
N ILE A 21 0.70 -31.43 33.81
CA ILE A 21 2.15 -31.31 34.09
C ILE A 21 2.96 -32.40 33.37
N ALA A 22 2.41 -33.60 33.21
CA ALA A 22 3.09 -34.69 32.51
C ALA A 22 3.01 -34.58 30.97
N ILE A 23 1.91 -34.04 30.42
CA ILE A 23 1.70 -33.95 28.96
C ILE A 23 2.41 -32.72 28.35
N PHE A 24 2.49 -31.59 29.05
CA PHE A 24 3.08 -30.37 28.52
C PHE A 24 4.58 -30.47 28.16
N PRO A 25 5.45 -31.12 28.96
CA PRO A 25 6.85 -31.31 28.60
C PRO A 25 7.04 -32.24 27.40
N ILE A 26 6.15 -33.20 27.20
CA ILE A 26 6.21 -34.15 26.08
C ILE A 26 5.80 -33.46 24.76
N ALA A 27 4.82 -32.55 24.81
CA ALA A 27 4.48 -31.69 23.67
C ALA A 27 5.61 -30.69 23.32
N ALA A 28 6.38 -30.23 24.31
CA ALA A 28 7.52 -29.33 24.09
C ALA A 28 8.77 -30.06 23.52
N THR A 29 8.96 -31.33 23.85
CA THR A 29 10.13 -32.14 23.42
C THR A 29 9.93 -32.83 22.07
N GLY A 30 8.70 -33.06 21.63
CA GLY A 30 8.38 -33.67 20.33
C GLY A 30 8.66 -32.79 19.10
N ALA A 31 8.94 -31.49 19.29
CA ALA A 31 9.10 -30.51 18.21
C ALA A 31 10.55 -30.35 17.70
N THR A 32 11.55 -30.96 18.33
CA THR A 32 12.97 -30.69 18.03
C THR A 32 13.57 -31.57 16.93
N ASN A 33 12.81 -32.54 16.39
CA ASN A 33 13.33 -33.52 15.42
C ASN A 33 12.82 -33.37 13.98
N SER A 34 12.04 -32.34 13.64
CA SER A 34 11.82 -32.03 12.22
C SER A 34 13.01 -31.24 11.70
N SER A 35 13.80 -31.84 10.80
CA SER A 35 14.91 -31.25 10.05
C SER A 35 14.93 -29.71 10.07
N ASN A 36 15.95 -29.11 10.70
CA ASN A 36 16.22 -27.67 10.82
C ASN A 36 16.49 -26.97 9.47
N VAL A 37 15.86 -27.41 8.38
CA VAL A 37 16.03 -26.82 7.06
C VAL A 37 15.18 -25.55 7.00
N PRO A 38 15.80 -24.39 6.79
CA PRO A 38 15.09 -23.12 6.77
C PRO A 38 14.06 -23.02 5.62
N ILE A 39 12.99 -22.25 5.85
CA ILE A 39 11.90 -22.05 4.87
C ILE A 39 12.42 -21.50 3.53
N ASP A 40 13.43 -20.62 3.53
CA ASP A 40 14.02 -20.06 2.31
C ASP A 40 14.74 -21.11 1.45
N VAL A 41 15.32 -22.15 2.08
CA VAL A 41 15.92 -23.29 1.37
C VAL A 41 14.84 -24.11 0.65
N TYR A 42 13.66 -24.27 1.27
CA TYR A 42 12.52 -24.92 0.61
C TYR A 42 11.99 -24.08 -0.55
N LEU A 43 11.86 -22.77 -0.38
CA LEU A 43 11.41 -21.87 -1.45
C LEU A 43 12.36 -21.92 -2.66
N GLN A 44 13.67 -21.85 -2.43
CA GLN A 44 14.68 -21.97 -3.49
C GLN A 44 14.63 -23.32 -4.19
N ARG A 45 14.36 -24.40 -3.45
CA ARG A 45 14.21 -25.74 -4.03
C ARG A 45 12.98 -25.84 -4.92
N VAL A 46 11.84 -25.33 -4.44
CA VAL A 46 10.59 -25.28 -5.19
C VAL A 46 10.76 -24.47 -6.48
N GLU A 47 11.40 -23.29 -6.41
CA GLU A 47 11.72 -22.45 -7.57
C GLU A 47 12.64 -23.17 -8.57
N LYS A 48 13.69 -23.84 -8.06
CA LYS A 48 14.63 -24.63 -8.87
C LYS A 48 13.94 -25.84 -9.52
N ASP A 49 13.02 -26.48 -8.84
CA ASP A 49 12.30 -27.65 -9.36
C ASP A 49 11.30 -27.24 -10.45
N ILE A 50 10.61 -26.11 -10.29
CA ILE A 50 9.72 -25.56 -11.32
C ILE A 50 10.49 -25.15 -12.56
N SER A 51 11.63 -24.45 -12.41
CA SER A 51 12.47 -24.07 -13.56
C SER A 51 13.04 -25.27 -14.33
N LYS A 52 13.11 -26.44 -13.69
CA LYS A 52 13.52 -27.71 -14.31
C LYS A 52 12.37 -28.54 -14.87
N GLY A 53 11.12 -28.08 -14.78
CA GLY A 53 9.95 -28.84 -15.24
C GLY A 53 9.68 -30.11 -14.42
N VAL A 54 10.04 -30.12 -13.13
CA VAL A 54 9.81 -31.27 -12.24
C VAL A 54 8.32 -31.60 -12.12
N SER A 55 8.01 -32.89 -12.00
CA SER A 55 6.62 -33.39 -11.89
C SER A 55 5.81 -32.74 -10.77
N GLY A 56 4.52 -32.50 -11.01
CA GLY A 56 3.62 -31.87 -10.04
C GLY A 56 3.47 -32.61 -8.70
N THR A 57 3.69 -33.93 -8.66
CA THR A 57 3.62 -34.73 -7.42
C THR A 57 4.76 -34.39 -6.45
N LYS A 58 6.00 -34.30 -6.95
CA LYS A 58 7.15 -33.86 -6.16
C LYS A 58 6.94 -32.43 -5.65
N LEU A 59 6.54 -31.51 -6.52
CA LEU A 59 6.23 -30.13 -6.15
C LEU A 59 5.15 -30.05 -5.05
N HIS A 60 4.08 -30.83 -5.17
CA HIS A 60 3.03 -30.89 -4.15
C HIS A 60 3.55 -31.37 -2.79
N SER A 61 4.43 -32.38 -2.77
CA SER A 61 5.04 -32.89 -1.53
C SER A 61 5.95 -31.86 -0.85
N GLU A 62 6.70 -31.08 -1.63
CA GLU A 62 7.56 -30.00 -1.10
C GLU A 62 6.72 -28.86 -0.53
N ILE A 63 5.67 -28.44 -1.23
CA ILE A 63 4.71 -27.43 -0.74
C ILE A 63 4.03 -27.91 0.54
N LYS A 64 3.60 -29.17 0.62
CA LYS A 64 2.99 -29.73 1.83
C LYS A 64 3.95 -29.69 3.02
N SER A 65 5.23 -29.98 2.78
CA SER A 65 6.28 -29.93 3.80
C SER A 65 6.52 -28.48 4.27
N LEU A 66 6.58 -27.55 3.32
CA LEU A 66 6.70 -26.12 3.59
C LEU A 66 5.53 -25.57 4.43
N LEU A 67 4.29 -25.94 4.10
CA LEU A 67 3.10 -25.56 4.85
C LEU A 67 3.09 -26.16 6.26
N LYS A 68 3.58 -27.40 6.44
CA LYS A 68 3.73 -28.02 7.76
C LYS A 68 4.76 -27.28 8.62
N ILE A 69 5.88 -26.84 8.04
CA ILE A 69 6.87 -26.01 8.74
C ILE A 69 6.26 -24.66 9.13
N LYS A 70 5.55 -24.03 8.19
CA LYS A 70 4.84 -22.76 8.41
C LYS A 70 3.88 -22.85 9.60
N GLN A 71 3.07 -23.90 9.68
CA GLN A 71 2.12 -24.13 10.79
C GLN A 71 2.76 -24.14 12.18
N ASN A 72 4.05 -24.51 12.25
CA ASN A 72 4.82 -24.53 13.50
C ASN A 72 5.71 -23.29 13.67
N SER A 73 5.59 -22.30 12.77
CA SER A 73 6.37 -21.06 12.78
C SER A 73 5.50 -19.86 13.13
N SER A 74 6.13 -18.69 13.30
CA SER A 74 5.41 -17.42 13.46
C SER A 74 5.12 -16.71 12.12
N VAL A 75 5.37 -17.35 10.98
CA VAL A 75 5.09 -16.80 9.64
C VAL A 75 3.59 -16.91 9.33
N PHE A 76 2.95 -15.78 9.00
CA PHE A 76 1.50 -15.75 8.74
C PHE A 76 1.14 -16.19 7.32
N PHE A 77 1.90 -15.73 6.34
CA PHE A 77 1.66 -15.99 4.91
C PHE A 77 2.98 -16.16 4.18
N ILE A 78 3.00 -17.03 3.17
CA ILE A 78 4.13 -17.21 2.25
C ILE A 78 3.59 -16.97 0.83
N PRO A 79 3.34 -15.71 0.46
CA PRO A 79 2.73 -15.35 -0.83
C PRO A 79 3.55 -15.83 -2.03
N GLU A 80 4.85 -16.04 -1.86
CA GLU A 80 5.76 -16.58 -2.87
C GLU A 80 5.30 -17.95 -3.38
N ILE A 81 4.66 -18.77 -2.53
CA ILE A 81 4.13 -20.07 -2.95
C ILE A 81 3.07 -19.88 -4.05
N ASN A 82 2.17 -18.92 -3.88
CA ASN A 82 1.14 -18.65 -4.88
C ASN A 82 1.76 -18.14 -6.19
N TYR A 83 2.74 -17.24 -6.08
CA TYR A 83 3.43 -16.66 -7.22
C TYR A 83 4.20 -17.73 -8.01
N ILE A 84 5.04 -18.51 -7.32
CA ILE A 84 5.89 -19.53 -7.92
C ILE A 84 5.05 -20.64 -8.58
N THR A 85 3.90 -21.00 -7.99
CA THR A 85 3.05 -22.10 -8.50
C THR A 85 1.98 -21.66 -9.50
N GLY A 86 1.71 -20.36 -9.63
CA GLY A 86 0.59 -19.83 -10.41
C GLY A 86 -0.79 -20.25 -9.87
N ARG A 87 -0.88 -20.73 -8.62
CA ARG A 87 -2.11 -21.23 -8.00
C ARG A 87 -2.39 -20.50 -6.69
N LYS A 88 -3.67 -20.34 -6.34
CA LYS A 88 -4.08 -19.74 -5.07
C LYS A 88 -4.06 -20.79 -3.95
N ILE A 89 -2.86 -21.17 -3.51
CA ILE A 89 -2.64 -22.15 -2.44
C ILE A 89 -2.98 -21.54 -1.08
N GLU A 90 -2.57 -20.29 -0.85
CA GLU A 90 -2.91 -19.53 0.36
C GLU A 90 -3.87 -18.39 0.04
N ASN A 91 -4.86 -18.19 0.92
CA ASN A 91 -5.71 -17.00 0.91
C ASN A 91 -4.98 -15.83 1.58
N VAL A 92 -4.10 -15.18 0.83
CA VAL A 92 -3.33 -14.02 1.32
C VAL A 92 -4.23 -12.78 1.36
N PRO A 93 -4.37 -12.08 2.50
CA PRO A 93 -5.14 -10.85 2.57
C PRO A 93 -4.48 -9.75 1.72
N PRO A 94 -5.26 -8.79 1.20
CA PRO A 94 -4.70 -7.71 0.40
C PRO A 94 -3.74 -6.86 1.22
N SER A 95 -2.50 -6.72 0.75
CA SER A 95 -1.48 -5.90 1.40
C SER A 95 -1.81 -4.41 1.30
N ALA A 96 -1.21 -3.58 2.15
CA ALA A 96 -1.27 -2.13 1.99
C ALA A 96 -0.78 -1.71 0.59
N VAL A 97 0.23 -2.39 0.05
CA VAL A 97 0.75 -2.18 -1.32
C VAL A 97 -0.31 -2.49 -2.37
N GLN A 98 -1.07 -3.60 -2.23
CA GLN A 98 -2.15 -3.92 -3.16
C GLN A 98 -3.27 -2.87 -3.12
N LYS A 99 -3.66 -2.42 -1.92
CA LYS A 99 -4.64 -1.34 -1.75
C LYS A 99 -4.15 -0.04 -2.37
N ILE A 100 -2.86 0.28 -2.22
CA ILE A 100 -2.24 1.48 -2.82
C ILE A 100 -2.15 1.35 -4.33
N ARG A 101 -1.80 0.18 -4.87
CA ARG A 101 -1.82 -0.09 -6.31
C ARG A 101 -3.23 0.13 -6.89
N GLN A 102 -4.27 -0.34 -6.21
CA GLN A 102 -5.65 -0.05 -6.63
C GLN A 102 -5.96 1.45 -6.62
N LYS A 103 -5.48 2.18 -5.60
CA LYS A 103 -5.63 3.64 -5.55
C LYS A 103 -4.88 4.33 -6.68
N ILE A 104 -3.69 3.87 -7.06
CA ILE A 104 -2.94 4.39 -8.21
C ILE A 104 -3.76 4.19 -9.48
N ILE A 105 -4.25 2.98 -9.75
CA ILE A 105 -5.08 2.67 -10.93
C ILE A 105 -6.31 3.59 -10.99
N ASN A 106 -7.04 3.72 -9.88
CA ASN A 106 -8.22 4.58 -9.84
C ASN A 106 -7.86 6.07 -10.04
N THR A 107 -6.70 6.49 -9.54
CA THR A 107 -6.20 7.87 -9.69
C THR A 107 -5.78 8.14 -11.14
N ASP A 108 -5.12 7.18 -11.79
CA ASP A 108 -4.70 7.24 -13.19
C ASP A 108 -5.89 7.33 -14.16
N ILE A 109 -6.92 6.50 -13.93
CA ILE A 109 -8.20 6.61 -14.66
C ILE A 109 -8.79 8.02 -14.50
N PHE A 110 -8.78 8.56 -13.28
CA PHE A 110 -9.28 9.89 -13.00
C PHE A 110 -8.46 11.00 -13.66
N ILE A 111 -7.12 10.90 -13.66
CA ILE A 111 -6.22 11.82 -14.34
C ILE A 111 -6.52 11.82 -15.83
N SER A 112 -6.57 10.64 -16.46
CA SER A 112 -6.84 10.46 -17.90
C SER A 112 -8.18 11.08 -18.31
N ALA A 113 -9.26 10.77 -17.57
CA ALA A 113 -10.58 11.37 -17.81
C ALA A 113 -10.54 12.91 -17.66
N SER A 114 -9.81 13.42 -16.67
CA SER A 114 -9.63 14.86 -16.48
C SER A 114 -8.84 15.48 -17.64
N THR A 115 -7.81 14.80 -18.15
CA THR A 115 -7.03 15.24 -19.32
C THR A 115 -7.94 15.41 -20.54
N VAL A 116 -8.81 14.43 -20.84
CA VAL A 116 -9.75 14.53 -21.98
C VAL A 116 -10.67 15.75 -21.86
N ILE A 117 -11.21 16.01 -20.66
CA ILE A 117 -12.05 17.18 -20.40
C ILE A 117 -11.26 18.47 -20.64
N ILE A 118 -10.07 18.57 -20.05
CA ILE A 118 -9.20 19.75 -20.15
C ILE A 118 -8.83 20.02 -21.61
N VAL A 119 -8.46 18.98 -22.36
CA VAL A 119 -8.11 19.08 -23.79
C VAL A 119 -9.31 19.57 -24.60
N MET A 120 -10.48 18.95 -24.45
CA MET A 120 -11.66 19.37 -25.20
C MET A 120 -12.08 20.81 -24.88
N LEU A 121 -12.14 21.19 -23.60
CA LEU A 121 -12.45 22.56 -23.21
C LEU A 121 -11.38 23.55 -23.70
N GLY A 122 -10.11 23.15 -23.69
CA GLY A 122 -9.00 23.93 -24.25
C GLY A 122 -9.14 24.18 -25.74
N VAL A 123 -9.43 23.13 -26.53
CA VAL A 123 -9.66 23.23 -27.98
C VAL A 123 -10.88 24.12 -28.27
N PHE A 124 -12.00 23.92 -27.56
CA PHE A 124 -13.19 24.74 -27.78
C PHE A 124 -12.96 26.20 -27.42
N THR A 125 -12.22 26.48 -26.34
CA THR A 125 -11.85 27.84 -25.94
C THR A 125 -10.88 28.47 -26.93
N LEU A 126 -9.94 27.71 -27.49
CA LEU A 126 -9.03 28.16 -28.56
C LEU A 126 -9.79 28.56 -29.82
N ILE A 127 -10.71 27.71 -30.31
CA ILE A 127 -11.51 28.01 -31.49
C ILE A 127 -12.37 29.25 -31.22
N TYR A 128 -13.07 29.29 -30.09
CA TYR A 128 -13.93 30.42 -29.71
C TYR A 128 -13.17 31.74 -29.60
N THR A 129 -12.00 31.74 -28.96
CA THR A 129 -11.17 32.94 -28.82
C THR A 129 -10.61 33.38 -30.16
N SER A 130 -10.15 32.44 -31.00
CA SER A 130 -9.63 32.76 -32.33
C SER A 130 -10.70 33.40 -33.23
N ASP A 131 -11.94 32.90 -33.19
CA ASP A 131 -13.08 33.50 -33.89
C ASP A 131 -13.41 34.91 -33.39
N ARG A 132 -13.26 35.17 -32.09
CA ARG A 132 -13.59 36.48 -31.49
C ARG A 132 -12.51 37.55 -31.67
N TYR A 133 -11.26 37.15 -31.84
CA TYR A 133 -10.12 38.06 -31.89
C TYR A 133 -9.60 38.35 -33.30
N PHE A 134 -9.81 37.44 -34.25
CA PHE A 134 -9.28 37.56 -35.60
C PHE A 134 -10.40 37.65 -36.63
N SER A 135 -10.52 38.83 -37.25
CA SER A 135 -11.49 39.05 -38.32
C SER A 135 -11.13 38.36 -39.63
N SER A 136 -9.84 38.20 -39.90
CA SER A 136 -9.32 37.54 -41.08
C SER A 136 -9.30 36.02 -40.89
N GLU A 137 -9.87 35.31 -41.85
CA GLU A 137 -9.90 33.84 -41.85
C GLU A 137 -8.50 33.23 -41.77
N THR A 138 -7.53 33.78 -42.49
CA THR A 138 -6.15 33.28 -42.48
C THR A 138 -5.51 33.42 -41.09
N LYS A 139 -5.71 34.57 -40.43
CA LYS A 139 -5.20 34.82 -39.07
C LYS A 139 -5.87 33.89 -38.05
N ARG A 140 -7.18 33.67 -38.18
CA ARG A 140 -7.92 32.73 -37.33
C ARG A 140 -7.40 31.30 -37.50
N ASN A 141 -7.28 30.81 -38.73
CA ASN A 141 -6.83 29.45 -39.00
C ASN A 141 -5.38 29.24 -38.53
N LEU A 142 -4.51 30.24 -38.71
CA LEU A 142 -3.13 30.21 -38.19
C LEU A 142 -3.09 30.18 -36.65
N SER A 143 -3.95 30.97 -35.99
CA SER A 143 -4.09 30.95 -34.52
C SER A 143 -4.53 29.58 -34.02
N ILE A 144 -5.54 28.97 -34.65
CA ILE A 144 -6.04 27.65 -34.30
C ILE A 144 -4.96 26.58 -34.52
N LEU A 145 -4.26 26.59 -35.67
CA LEU A 145 -3.17 25.66 -35.94
C LEU A 145 -2.06 25.77 -34.89
N THR A 146 -1.63 26.99 -34.59
CA THR A 146 -0.59 27.26 -33.60
C THR A 146 -1.03 26.77 -32.22
N GLY A 147 -2.27 27.06 -31.82
CA GLY A 147 -2.82 26.60 -30.55
C GLY A 147 -2.96 25.08 -30.47
N ILE A 148 -3.30 24.40 -31.56
CA ILE A 148 -3.33 22.93 -31.62
C ILE A 148 -1.93 22.35 -31.45
N ILE A 149 -0.92 22.91 -32.13
CA ILE A 149 0.48 22.48 -31.96
C ILE A 149 0.92 22.65 -30.50
N LEU A 150 0.54 23.75 -29.85
CA LEU A 150 0.83 23.99 -28.42
C LEU A 150 0.11 22.99 -27.52
N ILE A 151 -1.16 22.67 -27.77
CA ILE A 151 -1.91 21.65 -27.02
C ILE A 151 -1.23 20.27 -27.17
N ILE A 152 -0.86 19.88 -28.38
CA ILE A 152 -0.18 18.60 -28.63
C ILE A 152 1.18 18.58 -27.91
N SER A 153 1.95 19.67 -28.00
CA SER A 153 3.24 19.79 -27.33
C SER A 153 3.10 19.70 -25.81
N ALA A 154 2.08 20.34 -25.24
CA ALA A 154 1.73 20.24 -23.83
C ALA A 154 1.35 18.81 -23.40
N LEU A 155 0.63 18.07 -24.25
CA LEU A 155 0.27 16.66 -23.99
C LEU A 155 1.47 15.72 -24.08
N ILE A 156 2.43 15.98 -24.98
CA ILE A 156 3.64 15.16 -25.12
C ILE A 156 4.60 15.41 -23.96
N LEU A 157 4.86 16.69 -23.65
CA LEU A 157 5.86 17.06 -22.65
C LEU A 157 5.34 16.96 -21.21
N GLN A 158 4.02 17.02 -21.01
CA GLN A 158 3.37 16.99 -19.70
C GLN A 158 3.96 18.03 -18.72
N GLY A 159 3.67 17.90 -17.42
CA GLY A 159 4.32 18.70 -16.37
C GLY A 159 4.03 20.21 -16.49
N PRO A 160 4.99 21.11 -16.19
CA PRO A 160 4.73 22.54 -16.10
C PRO A 160 4.19 23.17 -17.39
N LEU A 161 4.61 22.67 -18.56
CA LEU A 161 4.13 23.18 -19.86
C LEU A 161 2.64 22.86 -20.06
N PHE A 162 2.18 21.68 -19.66
CA PHE A 162 0.77 21.31 -19.71
C PHE A 162 -0.08 22.31 -18.93
N TYR A 163 0.27 22.57 -17.67
CA TYR A 163 -0.47 23.50 -16.83
C TYR A 163 -0.36 24.95 -17.29
N LEU A 164 0.77 25.34 -17.89
CA LEU A 164 0.93 26.66 -18.49
C LEU A 164 -0.04 26.85 -19.67
N VAL A 165 -0.03 25.95 -20.65
CA VAL A 165 -0.85 26.04 -21.86
C VAL A 165 -2.34 26.00 -21.51
N PHE A 166 -2.77 25.04 -20.69
CA PHE A 166 -4.18 24.94 -20.31
C PHE A 166 -4.61 26.00 -19.30
N GLY A 167 -3.68 26.52 -18.49
CA GLY A 167 -3.88 27.72 -17.69
C GLY A 167 -4.16 28.96 -18.54
N ILE A 168 -3.42 29.14 -19.65
CA ILE A 168 -3.70 30.21 -20.63
C ILE A 168 -5.11 30.05 -21.21
N MET A 169 -5.48 28.85 -21.65
CA MET A 169 -6.82 28.60 -22.21
C MET A 169 -7.94 28.89 -21.19
N ALA A 170 -7.79 28.43 -19.94
CA ALA A 170 -8.75 28.73 -18.88
C ALA A 170 -8.85 30.25 -18.64
N GLY A 171 -7.70 30.93 -18.57
CA GLY A 171 -7.60 32.38 -18.45
C GLY A 171 -8.30 33.15 -19.58
N LEU A 172 -8.16 32.68 -20.83
CA LEU A 172 -8.84 33.27 -21.99
C LEU A 172 -10.36 33.12 -21.89
N GLY A 173 -10.85 32.00 -21.35
CA GLY A 173 -12.28 31.79 -21.13
C GLY A 173 -12.93 32.80 -20.18
N PHE A 174 -12.19 33.29 -19.16
CA PHE A 174 -12.68 34.31 -18.23
C PHE A 174 -12.94 35.67 -18.87
N LYS A 175 -12.36 35.94 -20.04
CA LYS A 175 -12.57 37.21 -20.76
C LYS A 175 -14.01 37.38 -21.26
N PHE A 176 -14.66 36.27 -21.62
CA PHE A 176 -15.99 36.29 -22.21
C PHE A 176 -17.02 35.93 -21.16
N LYS A 177 -17.94 36.86 -20.86
CA LYS A 177 -18.92 36.71 -19.77
C LYS A 177 -19.72 35.41 -19.91
N GLU A 178 -20.08 35.05 -21.13
CA GLU A 178 -20.80 33.83 -21.49
C GLU A 178 -19.97 32.55 -21.35
N LYS A 179 -18.64 32.61 -21.24
CA LYS A 179 -17.74 31.46 -21.10
C LYS A 179 -17.10 31.34 -19.72
N ILE A 180 -17.38 32.26 -18.79
CA ILE A 180 -16.92 32.17 -17.40
C ILE A 180 -17.23 30.79 -16.77
N PRO A 181 -18.43 30.19 -16.92
CA PRO A 181 -18.70 28.88 -16.33
C PRO A 181 -17.75 27.78 -16.85
N PHE A 182 -17.41 27.79 -18.13
CA PHE A 182 -16.46 26.82 -18.70
C PHE A 182 -15.03 27.05 -18.21
N ALA A 183 -14.62 28.31 -18.07
CA ALA A 183 -13.31 28.66 -17.53
C ALA A 183 -13.16 28.19 -16.07
N ILE A 184 -14.20 28.35 -15.25
CA ILE A 184 -14.25 27.83 -13.87
C ILE A 184 -14.14 26.31 -13.88
N ILE A 185 -14.98 25.63 -14.67
CA ILE A 185 -14.96 24.16 -14.77
C ILE A 185 -13.56 23.68 -15.20
N MET A 186 -12.99 24.27 -16.23
CA MET A 186 -11.66 23.92 -16.73
C MET A 186 -10.58 24.13 -15.66
N THR A 187 -10.64 25.23 -14.90
CA THR A 187 -9.71 25.50 -13.80
C THR A 187 -9.85 24.48 -12.68
N LEU A 188 -11.08 24.11 -12.31
CA LEU A 188 -11.34 23.07 -11.31
C LEU A 188 -10.79 21.71 -11.77
N PHE A 189 -10.98 21.35 -13.04
CA PHE A 189 -10.38 20.12 -13.58
C PHE A 189 -8.86 20.18 -13.64
N LEU A 190 -8.24 21.33 -13.93
CA LEU A 190 -6.79 21.49 -13.87
C LEU A 190 -6.25 21.30 -12.44
N ILE A 191 -6.93 21.86 -11.44
CA ILE A 191 -6.58 21.66 -10.02
C ILE A 191 -6.77 20.19 -9.64
N ALA A 192 -7.89 19.58 -10.04
CA ALA A 192 -8.17 18.19 -9.73
C ALA A 192 -7.16 17.23 -10.39
N HIS A 193 -6.83 17.47 -11.66
CA HIS A 193 -5.77 16.78 -12.39
C HIS A 193 -4.43 16.91 -11.67
N LEU A 194 -4.05 18.12 -11.26
CA LEU A 194 -2.85 18.36 -10.45
C LEU A 194 -2.86 17.56 -9.15
N THR A 195 -3.95 17.57 -8.39
CA THR A 195 -4.05 16.76 -7.17
C THR A 195 -3.96 15.26 -7.44
N GLY A 196 -4.51 14.80 -8.56
CA GLY A 196 -4.38 13.43 -9.04
C GLY A 196 -2.91 13.06 -9.27
N VAL A 197 -2.18 13.86 -10.06
CA VAL A 197 -0.75 13.65 -10.33
C VAL A 197 0.08 13.64 -9.03
N ILE A 198 -0.25 14.50 -8.06
CA ILE A 198 0.40 14.52 -6.74
C ILE A 198 0.17 13.21 -6.00
N ALA A 199 -1.09 12.76 -5.96
CA ALA A 199 -1.47 11.54 -5.29
C ALA A 199 -0.77 10.33 -5.93
N GLU A 200 -0.81 10.24 -7.26
CA GLU A 200 -0.17 9.18 -8.03
C GLU A 200 1.34 9.13 -7.77
N ARG A 201 2.07 10.25 -7.92
CA ARG A 201 3.52 10.32 -7.64
C ARG A 201 3.83 9.95 -6.18
N GLY A 202 3.02 10.40 -5.23
CA GLY A 202 3.18 10.09 -3.82
C GLY A 202 2.98 8.60 -3.52
N TYR A 203 1.96 7.98 -4.12
CA TYR A 203 1.71 6.55 -4.00
C TYR A 203 2.78 5.73 -4.72
N PHE A 204 3.21 6.13 -5.92
CA PHE A 204 4.26 5.46 -6.68
C PHE A 204 5.59 5.51 -5.93
N HIS A 205 5.98 6.69 -5.43
CA HIS A 205 7.17 6.83 -4.59
C HIS A 205 7.07 5.97 -3.33
N TYR A 206 5.88 5.90 -2.72
CA TYR A 206 5.67 5.05 -1.56
C TYR A 206 5.90 3.56 -1.87
N ILE A 207 5.34 3.03 -2.97
CA ILE A 207 5.46 1.60 -3.31
C ILE A 207 6.82 1.23 -3.93
N SER A 208 7.51 2.17 -4.58
CA SER A 208 8.83 1.94 -5.16
C SER A 208 9.95 2.00 -4.10
N ASN A 209 9.67 2.59 -2.94
CA ASN A 209 10.60 2.65 -1.84
C ASN A 209 10.72 1.27 -1.16
N GLN A 210 11.90 0.66 -1.26
CA GLN A 210 12.21 -0.68 -0.72
C GLN A 210 11.91 -0.79 0.78
N LYS A 211 12.22 0.25 1.56
CA LYS A 211 11.87 0.34 2.99
C LYS A 211 10.38 0.13 3.23
N ASN A 212 9.53 0.80 2.46
CA ASN A 212 8.08 0.74 2.63
C ASN A 212 7.52 -0.63 2.20
N LEU A 213 8.13 -1.24 1.17
CA LEU A 213 7.83 -2.61 0.77
C LEU A 213 8.20 -3.61 1.88
N LEU A 214 9.39 -3.46 2.46
CA LEU A 214 9.84 -4.25 3.61
C LEU A 214 8.86 -4.10 4.78
N TYR A 215 8.46 -2.87 5.15
CA TYR A 215 7.45 -2.63 6.18
C TYR A 215 6.14 -3.35 5.91
N THR A 216 5.59 -3.16 4.71
CA THR A 216 4.30 -3.74 4.35
C THR A 216 4.35 -5.26 4.37
N LYS A 217 5.48 -5.83 3.95
CA LYS A 217 5.66 -7.28 3.89
C LYS A 217 5.83 -7.88 5.27
N LEU A 218 6.68 -7.29 6.11
CA LEU A 218 6.81 -7.70 7.51
C LEU A 218 5.48 -7.61 8.23
N GLU A 219 4.75 -6.50 8.08
CA GLU A 219 3.45 -6.30 8.72
C GLU A 219 2.42 -7.38 8.33
N ARG A 220 2.29 -7.68 7.04
CA ARG A 220 1.32 -8.65 6.55
C ARG A 220 1.75 -10.09 6.82
N ASP A 221 3.00 -10.41 6.52
CA ASP A 221 3.48 -11.79 6.39
C ASP A 221 4.23 -12.27 7.65
N ASN A 222 4.65 -11.34 8.53
CA ASN A 222 5.59 -11.58 9.64
C ASN A 222 6.91 -12.22 9.16
N TYR A 223 7.26 -11.95 7.90
CA TYR A 223 8.40 -12.47 7.15
C TYR A 223 8.77 -11.49 6.03
N ALA A 224 10.06 -11.42 5.68
CA ALA A 224 10.52 -10.74 4.47
C ALA A 224 11.65 -11.51 3.79
N PRO A 225 11.69 -11.60 2.46
CA PRO A 225 12.74 -12.29 1.75
C PRO A 225 14.09 -11.55 1.88
N PRO A 226 15.22 -12.27 1.86
CA PRO A 226 16.55 -11.70 2.07
C PRO A 226 16.92 -10.55 1.14
N PHE A 227 16.41 -10.53 -0.09
CA PHE A 227 16.73 -9.45 -1.05
C PHE A 227 16.16 -8.09 -0.61
N LEU A 228 14.93 -8.04 -0.08
CA LEU A 228 14.35 -6.81 0.49
C LEU A 228 15.09 -6.34 1.75
N ILE A 229 15.80 -7.26 2.40
CA ILE A 229 16.59 -6.96 3.59
C ILE A 229 17.95 -6.37 3.17
N LYS A 230 18.66 -6.97 2.21
CA LYS A 230 20.04 -6.58 1.88
C LYS A 230 20.22 -5.11 1.46
N GLU A 231 19.20 -4.50 0.90
CA GLU A 231 19.31 -3.17 0.29
C GLU A 231 19.12 -2.01 1.27
N GLU A 232 18.55 -2.26 2.45
CA GLU A 232 18.28 -1.23 3.46
C GLU A 232 19.48 -0.98 4.39
N LYS A 233 19.55 0.21 5.01
CA LYS A 233 20.60 0.53 5.99
C LYS A 233 19.97 1.01 7.29
N GLY A 234 20.34 0.38 8.41
CA GLY A 234 20.02 0.90 9.75
C GLY A 234 19.66 -0.16 10.78
N ALA A 235 19.46 0.31 12.02
CA ALA A 235 19.07 -0.51 13.16
C ALA A 235 17.80 -1.33 12.91
N TYR A 236 16.80 -0.73 12.25
CA TYR A 236 15.54 -1.39 11.89
C TYR A 236 15.77 -2.63 11.03
N LEU A 237 16.66 -2.53 10.04
CA LEU A 237 16.95 -3.65 9.16
C LEU A 237 17.54 -4.82 9.93
N LYS A 238 18.49 -4.54 10.84
CA LYS A 238 19.10 -5.57 11.67
C LYS A 238 18.04 -6.26 12.53
N VAL A 239 17.10 -5.50 13.10
CA VAL A 239 15.96 -6.07 13.85
C VAL A 239 15.10 -6.95 12.95
N ALA A 240 14.72 -6.46 11.77
CA ALA A 240 13.91 -7.19 10.80
C ALA A 240 14.61 -8.48 10.34
N SER A 241 15.90 -8.42 9.98
CA SER A 241 16.70 -9.56 9.56
C SER A 241 16.81 -10.62 10.66
N LEU A 242 17.04 -10.20 11.91
CA LEU A 242 17.14 -11.13 13.03
C LEU A 242 15.80 -11.80 13.30
N ALA A 243 14.70 -11.03 13.29
CA ALA A 243 13.38 -11.58 13.48
C ALA A 243 12.99 -12.52 12.33
N ASN A 244 13.36 -12.20 11.09
CA ASN A 244 13.20 -13.06 9.93
C ASN A 244 13.96 -14.38 10.09
N ASN A 245 15.20 -14.33 10.59
CA ASN A 245 15.95 -15.54 10.88
C ASN A 245 15.25 -16.39 11.96
N GLN A 246 14.71 -15.76 13.00
CA GLN A 246 13.94 -16.45 14.04
C GLN A 246 12.66 -17.09 13.51
N THR A 247 11.92 -16.42 12.61
CA THR A 247 10.67 -16.95 12.04
C THR A 247 10.92 -18.08 11.06
N LEU A 248 12.05 -18.07 10.36
CA LEU A 248 12.45 -19.06 9.36
C LEU A 248 13.22 -20.27 9.94
N LEU A 249 13.27 -20.40 11.27
CA LEU A 249 13.98 -21.46 12.01
C LEU A 249 15.52 -21.44 11.83
N HIS A 250 16.11 -20.29 11.50
CA HIS A 250 17.56 -20.15 11.56
C HIS A 250 18.01 -20.00 13.01
N PRO A 251 19.11 -20.65 13.44
CA PRO A 251 19.69 -20.41 14.76
C PRO A 251 20.18 -18.96 14.84
N VAL A 252 19.55 -18.16 15.70
CA VAL A 252 19.97 -16.78 15.94
C VAL A 252 20.84 -16.71 17.19
N LYS A 253 22.01 -16.07 17.07
CA LYS A 253 22.93 -15.90 18.21
C LYS A 253 22.37 -14.87 19.18
N GLU A 254 22.16 -15.27 20.43
CA GLU A 254 21.69 -14.37 21.51
C GLU A 254 22.61 -13.16 21.71
N SER A 255 23.92 -13.33 21.47
CA SER A 255 24.91 -12.26 21.54
C SER A 255 24.67 -11.15 20.50
N GLU A 256 24.19 -11.49 19.30
CA GLU A 256 23.87 -10.51 18.27
C GLU A 256 22.67 -9.65 18.68
N LEU A 257 21.61 -10.24 19.24
CA LEU A 257 20.47 -9.50 19.77
C LEU A 257 20.90 -8.58 20.92
N THR A 258 21.70 -9.10 21.84
CA THR A 258 22.15 -8.34 23.02
C THR A 258 23.00 -7.14 22.61
N ASN A 259 23.92 -7.32 21.66
CA ASN A 259 24.72 -6.23 21.12
C ASN A 259 23.84 -5.20 20.41
N LEU A 260 22.87 -5.64 19.61
CA LEU A 260 21.97 -4.74 18.91
C LEU A 260 21.11 -3.91 19.89
N ILE A 261 20.58 -4.52 20.96
CA ILE A 261 19.83 -3.83 22.02
C ILE A 261 20.64 -2.69 22.64
N LYS A 262 21.95 -2.89 22.86
CA LYS A 262 22.86 -1.87 23.42
C LYS A 262 23.07 -0.68 22.46
N THR A 263 23.08 -0.93 21.16
CA THR A 263 23.35 0.11 20.14
C THR A 263 22.12 0.92 19.72
N ILE A 264 20.92 0.36 19.87
CA ILE A 264 19.68 1.00 19.46
C ILE A 264 19.24 1.99 20.54
N ASN A 265 18.85 3.22 20.16
CA ASN A 265 18.29 4.20 21.11
C ASN A 265 16.76 4.23 21.15
N ASN A 266 16.08 3.50 20.25
CA ASN A 266 14.63 3.50 20.14
C ASN A 266 14.01 2.42 21.05
N ASN A 267 13.24 2.81 22.07
CA ASN A 267 12.60 1.90 23.04
C ASN A 267 11.68 0.88 22.37
N LYS A 268 10.96 1.25 21.31
CA LYS A 268 10.08 0.33 20.58
C LYS A 268 10.87 -0.77 19.86
N LEU A 269 11.99 -0.41 19.23
CA LEU A 269 12.89 -1.41 18.63
C LEU A 269 13.56 -2.29 19.69
N LYS A 270 13.94 -1.73 20.84
CA LYS A 270 14.43 -2.52 21.97
C LYS A 270 13.38 -3.50 22.47
N ALA A 271 12.13 -3.06 22.63
CA ALA A 271 11.03 -3.93 23.05
C ALA A 271 10.85 -5.11 22.09
N VAL A 272 10.89 -4.86 20.79
CA VAL A 272 10.86 -5.92 19.77
C VAL A 272 12.01 -6.92 19.97
N LEU A 273 13.24 -6.43 20.17
CA LEU A 273 14.39 -7.30 20.39
C LEU A 273 14.32 -8.09 21.69
N TYR A 274 13.85 -7.49 22.78
CA TYR A 274 13.65 -8.19 24.06
C TYR A 274 12.58 -9.27 23.93
N ASN A 275 11.47 -9.00 23.22
CA ASN A 275 10.47 -10.01 22.94
C ASN A 275 11.06 -11.17 22.12
N ASN A 276 11.86 -10.85 21.11
CA ASN A 276 12.53 -11.84 20.26
C ASN A 276 13.59 -12.65 21.02
N LEU A 277 14.28 -12.05 22.00
CA LEU A 277 15.19 -12.77 22.89
C LEU A 277 14.41 -13.68 23.86
N GLY A 278 13.27 -13.22 24.37
CA GLY A 278 12.35 -14.02 25.17
C GLY A 278 11.84 -15.24 24.42
N CYS A 279 11.56 -15.11 23.11
CA CYS A 279 11.19 -16.22 22.26
C CYS A 279 12.29 -17.29 22.18
N ILE A 280 13.56 -16.88 22.05
CA ILE A 280 14.70 -17.81 22.06
C ILE A 280 14.80 -18.52 23.41
N ALA A 281 14.72 -17.79 24.52
CA ALA A 281 14.77 -18.35 25.86
C ALA A 281 13.64 -19.36 26.11
N PHE A 282 12.42 -19.03 25.67
CA PHE A 282 11.25 -19.91 25.76
C PHE A 282 11.47 -21.21 24.99
N ASN A 283 11.94 -21.13 23.74
CA ASN A 283 12.24 -22.32 22.91
C ASN A 283 13.36 -23.20 23.50
N LYS A 284 14.24 -22.63 24.32
CA LYS A 284 15.27 -23.37 25.07
C LYS A 284 14.77 -23.94 26.40
N GLY A 285 13.47 -23.81 26.71
CA GLY A 285 12.87 -24.23 27.98
C GLY A 285 13.21 -23.33 29.17
N LYS A 286 13.87 -22.18 28.96
CA LYS A 286 14.24 -21.24 30.01
C LYS A 286 13.09 -20.28 30.32
N LEU A 287 11.97 -20.84 30.80
CA LEU A 287 10.69 -20.12 30.93
C LEU A 287 10.75 -18.88 31.84
N LYS A 288 11.49 -18.95 32.95
CA LYS A 288 11.68 -17.80 33.86
C LYS A 288 12.44 -16.65 33.19
N GLU A 289 13.50 -16.98 32.45
CA GLU A 289 14.27 -15.99 31.69
C GLU A 289 13.41 -15.37 30.59
N ALA A 290 12.63 -16.19 29.88
CA ALA A 290 11.69 -15.73 28.86
C ALA A 290 10.67 -14.74 29.44
N ALA A 291 10.06 -15.05 30.58
CA ALA A 291 9.11 -14.15 31.26
C ALA A 291 9.76 -12.79 31.56
N THR A 292 10.95 -12.77 32.16
CA THR A 292 11.68 -11.53 32.45
C THR A 292 11.99 -10.72 31.19
N LEU A 293 12.34 -11.38 30.08
CA LEU A 293 12.62 -10.71 28.82
C LEU A 293 11.34 -10.12 28.18
N PHE A 294 10.23 -10.86 28.23
CA PHE A 294 8.95 -10.35 27.74
C PHE A 294 8.42 -9.19 28.60
N GLU A 295 8.58 -9.25 29.92
CA GLU A 295 8.22 -8.13 30.82
C GLU A 295 9.06 -6.89 30.55
N LYS A 296 10.37 -7.05 30.30
CA LYS A 296 11.23 -5.96 29.84
C LYS A 296 10.74 -5.36 28.53
N ALA A 297 10.30 -6.20 27.58
CA ALA A 297 9.71 -5.72 26.34
C ALA A 297 8.43 -4.91 26.58
N GLU A 298 7.52 -5.42 27.41
CA GLU A 298 6.26 -4.74 27.78
C GLU A 298 6.54 -3.37 28.42
N ASN A 299 7.47 -3.33 29.38
CA ASN A 299 7.81 -2.10 30.11
C ASN A 299 8.39 -1.01 29.19
N LEU A 300 9.11 -1.41 28.14
CA LEU A 300 9.68 -0.47 27.16
C LEU A 300 8.63 0.02 26.16
N TYR A 301 7.81 -0.89 25.65
CA TYR A 301 6.75 -0.57 24.72
C TYR A 301 5.70 -1.69 24.72
N PRO A 302 4.48 -1.43 25.19
CA PRO A 302 3.44 -2.45 25.24
C PRO A 302 3.00 -2.88 23.83
N MET A 303 3.00 -4.19 23.57
CA MET A 303 2.73 -4.80 22.27
C MET A 303 1.82 -6.00 22.47
N ILE A 304 0.84 -6.17 21.57
CA ILE A 304 -0.15 -7.25 21.68
C ILE A 304 0.54 -8.62 21.64
N LYS A 305 1.55 -8.77 20.78
CA LYS A 305 2.37 -10.00 20.68
C LYS A 305 3.14 -10.29 21.98
N THR A 306 3.60 -9.26 22.69
CA THR A 306 4.25 -9.42 24.00
C THR A 306 3.26 -9.91 25.05
N TYR A 307 2.02 -9.41 25.05
CA TYR A 307 0.97 -9.92 25.95
C TYR A 307 0.65 -11.39 25.69
N TYR A 308 0.59 -11.78 24.41
CA TYR A 308 0.39 -13.16 24.01
C TYR A 308 1.53 -14.06 24.51
N ASN A 309 2.78 -13.65 24.28
CA ASN A 309 3.95 -14.41 24.73
C ASN A 309 4.02 -14.50 26.26
N LEU A 310 3.65 -13.44 26.99
CA LEU A 310 3.57 -13.46 28.45
C LEU A 310 2.46 -14.38 28.95
N PHE A 311 1.29 -14.36 28.32
CA PHE A 311 0.20 -15.29 28.63
C PHE A 311 0.66 -16.74 28.51
N ILE A 312 1.22 -17.12 27.36
CA ILE A 312 1.71 -18.50 27.13
C ILE A 312 2.84 -18.87 28.10
N THR A 313 3.77 -17.95 28.35
CA THR A 313 4.89 -18.20 29.27
C THR A 313 4.41 -18.41 30.69
N TYR A 314 3.48 -17.60 31.18
CA TYR A 314 2.93 -17.76 32.52
C TYR A 314 2.03 -18.98 32.67
N SER A 315 1.28 -19.34 31.63
CA SER A 315 0.59 -20.64 31.59
C SER A 315 1.56 -21.81 31.69
N SER A 316 2.68 -21.74 30.97
CA SER A 316 3.72 -22.78 30.98
C SER A 316 4.49 -22.87 32.30
N LEU A 317 4.64 -21.74 33.00
CA LEU A 317 5.19 -21.67 34.36
C LEU A 317 4.21 -22.12 35.44
N LEU A 318 2.94 -22.40 35.08
CA LEU A 318 1.85 -22.70 36.02
C LEU A 318 1.58 -21.54 37.00
N GLU A 319 1.66 -20.31 36.52
CA GLU A 319 1.34 -19.08 37.25
C GLU A 319 -0.01 -18.49 36.75
N PRO A 320 -1.15 -19.11 37.08
CA PRO A 320 -2.45 -18.79 36.45
C PRO A 320 -2.93 -17.36 36.72
N GLN A 321 -2.59 -16.79 37.89
CA GLN A 321 -2.97 -15.42 38.25
C GLN A 321 -2.33 -14.40 37.30
N LYS A 322 -1.05 -14.58 36.95
CA LYS A 322 -0.38 -13.71 35.99
C LYS A 322 -0.85 -13.96 34.57
N ALA A 323 -1.07 -15.22 34.20
CA ALA A 323 -1.64 -15.55 32.89
C ALA A 323 -3.01 -14.88 32.68
N GLU A 324 -3.89 -14.89 33.68
CA GLU A 324 -5.21 -14.25 33.62
C GLU A 324 -5.12 -12.73 33.35
N VAL A 325 -4.13 -12.05 33.94
CA VAL A 325 -3.89 -10.61 33.67
C VAL A 325 -3.64 -10.36 32.18
N TYR A 326 -2.80 -11.19 31.55
CA TYR A 326 -2.51 -11.03 30.12
C TYR A 326 -3.65 -11.51 29.22
N SER A 327 -4.42 -12.53 29.63
CA SER A 327 -5.65 -12.94 28.94
C SER A 327 -6.63 -11.77 28.83
N LYS A 328 -6.90 -11.06 29.93
CA LYS A 328 -7.78 -9.89 29.95
C LYS A 328 -7.25 -8.73 29.10
N LYS A 329 -5.92 -8.55 29.00
CA LYS A 329 -5.31 -7.56 28.10
C LYS A 329 -5.56 -7.94 26.64
N LEU A 330 -5.43 -9.21 26.28
CA LEU A 330 -5.65 -9.70 24.91
C LEU A 330 -7.12 -9.57 24.49
N GLU A 331 -8.07 -9.91 25.36
CA GLU A 331 -9.51 -9.77 25.11
C GLU A 331 -9.89 -8.33 24.69
N LYS A 332 -9.33 -7.31 25.37
CA LYS A 332 -9.57 -5.90 25.04
C LYS A 332 -9.05 -5.48 23.67
N THR A 333 -8.11 -6.24 23.11
CA THR A 333 -7.47 -5.90 21.82
C THR A 333 -8.17 -6.54 20.62
N ASN A 334 -9.25 -7.32 20.84
CA ASN A 334 -9.88 -8.16 19.82
C ASN A 334 -8.86 -9.06 19.08
N PHE A 335 -7.79 -9.45 19.78
CA PHE A 335 -6.72 -10.21 19.19
C PHE A 335 -7.10 -11.69 19.14
N SER A 336 -7.11 -12.25 17.93
CA SER A 336 -7.31 -13.67 17.70
C SER A 336 -6.01 -14.26 17.14
N PHE A 337 -5.48 -15.29 17.81
CA PHE A 337 -4.42 -16.13 17.26
C PHE A 337 -4.96 -17.54 17.09
N ASP A 338 -4.55 -18.18 16.00
CA ASP A 338 -4.74 -19.61 15.85
C ASP A 338 -3.88 -20.32 16.92
N ARG A 339 -4.52 -21.20 17.70
CA ARG A 339 -3.99 -21.69 18.99
C ARG A 339 -2.76 -22.61 18.86
N THR A 340 -2.28 -22.84 17.64
CA THR A 340 -1.20 -23.78 17.34
C THR A 340 0.19 -23.15 17.31
N VAL A 341 0.30 -21.81 17.36
CA VAL A 341 1.61 -21.13 17.34
C VAL A 341 2.11 -20.91 18.77
N PRO A 342 3.23 -21.53 19.21
CA PRO A 342 3.62 -21.51 20.61
C PRO A 342 4.09 -20.13 21.10
N ILE A 343 4.74 -19.34 20.25
CA ILE A 343 5.22 -17.97 20.56
C ILE A 343 5.37 -17.15 19.27
N VAL A 344 5.23 -15.83 19.37
CA VAL A 344 5.22 -14.92 18.21
C VAL A 344 6.40 -13.96 18.27
N ALA A 345 7.35 -14.11 17.33
CA ALA A 345 8.37 -13.11 17.10
C ALA A 345 7.70 -11.81 16.61
N ASN A 346 8.13 -10.68 17.16
CA ASN A 346 7.51 -9.40 16.85
C ASN A 346 8.30 -8.66 15.77
N ILE A 347 7.63 -8.25 14.69
CA ILE A 347 8.21 -7.39 13.65
C ILE A 347 7.24 -6.26 13.25
N ASN A 348 5.96 -6.37 13.57
CA ASN A 348 4.87 -5.71 12.83
C ASN A 348 4.31 -4.50 13.55
N ASP A 349 4.61 -4.31 14.83
CA ASP A 349 4.09 -3.16 15.56
C ASP A 349 4.71 -1.84 15.09
N ILE A 350 5.65 -1.86 14.15
CA ILE A 350 6.38 -0.67 13.69
C ILE A 350 5.49 0.06 12.68
N LYS A 351 5.12 1.31 13.03
CA LYS A 351 4.17 2.11 12.24
C LYS A 351 4.65 2.19 10.80
N ILE A 352 3.80 1.73 9.88
CA ILE A 352 4.00 1.91 8.45
C ILE A 352 4.22 3.41 8.20
N PRO A 353 5.28 3.81 7.49
CA PRO A 353 5.40 5.18 7.03
C PRO A 353 4.15 5.53 6.21
N LYS A 354 3.61 6.73 6.38
CA LYS A 354 2.51 7.18 5.51
C LYS A 354 3.10 7.64 4.17
N PRO A 355 2.35 7.51 3.05
CA PRO A 355 2.75 8.12 1.79
C PRO A 355 3.02 9.61 2.00
N THR A 356 4.13 10.10 1.46
CA THR A 356 4.48 11.52 1.49
C THR A 356 4.05 12.16 0.18
N PHE A 357 3.32 13.26 0.26
CA PHE A 357 2.84 14.00 -0.90
C PHE A 357 3.60 15.31 -0.98
N LYS A 358 4.41 15.48 -2.03
CA LYS A 358 5.13 16.73 -2.29
C LYS A 358 4.33 17.57 -3.28
N ILE A 359 4.16 18.85 -2.95
CA ILE A 359 3.49 19.79 -3.86
C ILE A 359 4.42 20.06 -5.05
N PRO A 360 3.94 19.89 -6.29
CA PRO A 360 4.70 20.05 -7.52
C PRO A 360 4.74 21.54 -7.87
N VAL A 361 5.70 22.23 -7.26
CA VAL A 361 5.78 23.70 -7.28
C VAL A 361 5.77 24.27 -8.71
N TYR A 362 6.48 23.64 -9.64
CA TYR A 362 6.57 24.11 -11.02
C TYR A 362 5.26 23.98 -11.80
N GLU A 363 4.52 22.89 -11.60
CA GLU A 363 3.21 22.66 -12.20
C GLU A 363 2.18 23.66 -11.66
N THR A 364 2.18 23.91 -10.35
CA THR A 364 1.34 24.94 -9.72
C THR A 364 1.67 26.34 -10.25
N LEU A 365 2.96 26.67 -10.36
CA LEU A 365 3.40 27.95 -10.93
C LEU A 365 3.01 28.05 -12.41
N GLY A 366 3.15 26.98 -13.19
CA GLY A 366 2.71 26.93 -14.58
C GLY A 366 1.24 27.30 -14.73
N LEU A 367 0.36 26.72 -13.90
CA LEU A 367 -1.07 27.05 -13.90
C LEU A 367 -1.33 28.53 -13.60
N ILE A 368 -0.74 29.06 -12.53
CA ILE A 368 -0.93 30.45 -12.09
C ILE A 368 -0.40 31.43 -13.14
N ILE A 369 0.81 31.20 -13.64
CA ILE A 369 1.45 32.02 -14.67
C ILE A 369 0.62 31.98 -15.96
N GLY A 370 0.13 30.80 -16.36
CA GLY A 370 -0.68 30.65 -17.57
C GLY A 370 -1.96 31.49 -17.51
N ILE A 371 -2.70 31.40 -16.40
CA ILE A 371 -3.90 32.22 -16.19
C ILE A 371 -3.54 33.71 -16.21
N GLY A 372 -2.45 34.11 -15.54
CA GLY A 372 -1.96 35.49 -15.51
C GLY A 372 -1.63 36.05 -16.89
N ILE A 373 -0.92 35.28 -17.72
CA ILE A 373 -0.57 35.63 -19.10
C ILE A 373 -1.84 35.89 -19.92
N ALA A 374 -2.84 35.01 -19.84
CA ALA A 374 -4.09 35.18 -20.57
C ALA A 374 -4.86 36.44 -20.14
N ILE A 375 -4.89 36.76 -18.85
CA ILE A 375 -5.49 38.01 -18.35
C ILE A 375 -4.75 39.23 -18.92
N ILE A 376 -3.43 39.20 -19.02
CA ILE A 376 -2.63 40.28 -19.62
C ILE A 376 -2.94 40.41 -21.12
N ILE A 377 -2.89 39.31 -21.88
CA ILE A 377 -3.18 39.29 -23.33
C ILE A 377 -4.56 39.90 -23.60
N THR A 378 -5.57 39.49 -22.82
CA THR A 378 -6.96 39.94 -23.02
C THR A 378 -7.22 41.38 -22.60
N ARG A 379 -6.32 42.02 -21.84
CA ARG A 379 -6.36 43.47 -21.55
C ARG A 379 -5.80 44.28 -22.71
N ILE A 380 -4.75 43.77 -23.36
CA ILE A 380 -4.08 44.46 -24.46
C ILE A 380 -4.93 44.40 -25.74
N GLN A 381 -5.54 43.25 -26.02
CA GLN A 381 -6.27 43.03 -27.26
C GLN A 381 -7.77 43.31 -27.09
N LYS A 382 -8.31 44.26 -27.87
CA LYS A 382 -9.76 44.48 -27.97
C LYS A 382 -10.40 43.41 -28.85
N PRO A 383 -11.55 42.83 -28.47
CA PRO A 383 -12.26 41.87 -29.32
C PRO A 383 -12.74 42.56 -30.60
N SER A 384 -12.67 41.87 -31.74
CA SER A 384 -13.27 42.36 -32.98
C SER A 384 -14.80 42.24 -32.91
N SER A 385 -15.51 43.03 -33.73
CA SER A 385 -16.95 42.82 -33.93
C SER A 385 -17.22 41.38 -34.36
N LEU A 386 -18.32 40.81 -33.87
CA LEU A 386 -18.72 39.44 -34.16
C LEU A 386 -18.86 39.23 -35.67
N ILE A 387 -17.92 38.49 -36.25
CA ILE A 387 -18.06 37.94 -37.59
C ILE A 387 -18.71 36.57 -37.44
N SER A 388 -19.59 36.22 -38.38
CA SER A 388 -20.27 34.92 -38.40
C SER A 388 -19.28 33.78 -38.18
N ILE A 389 -19.62 32.87 -37.27
CA ILE A 389 -18.82 31.68 -36.94
C ILE A 389 -18.48 30.95 -38.23
N ASN A 390 -17.24 30.47 -38.37
CA ASN A 390 -16.91 29.60 -39.49
C ASN A 390 -17.80 28.34 -39.43
N PRO A 391 -18.66 28.07 -40.44
CA PRO A 391 -19.59 26.94 -40.43
C PRO A 391 -18.87 25.60 -40.27
N PHE A 392 -17.60 25.50 -40.66
CA PHE A 392 -16.80 24.29 -40.50
C PHE A 392 -16.71 23.82 -39.03
N PHE A 393 -16.47 24.74 -38.08
CA PHE A 393 -16.35 24.36 -36.67
C PHE A 393 -17.68 23.93 -36.04
N SER A 394 -18.81 24.32 -36.64
CA SER A 394 -20.13 23.91 -36.14
C SER A 394 -20.40 22.41 -36.29
N TYR A 395 -19.64 21.72 -37.16
CA TYR A 395 -19.68 20.27 -37.33
C TYR A 395 -18.83 19.51 -36.31
N LEU A 396 -17.96 20.19 -35.55
CA LEU A 396 -17.13 19.53 -34.54
C LEU A 396 -18.03 19.03 -33.38
N PRO A 397 -18.04 17.73 -33.07
CA PRO A 397 -18.86 17.18 -32.00
C PRO A 397 -18.64 17.92 -30.68
N GLY A 398 -19.72 18.27 -29.98
CA GLY A 398 -19.68 19.03 -28.73
C GLY A 398 -19.43 20.54 -28.88
N TYR A 399 -18.74 21.01 -29.91
CA TYR A 399 -18.43 22.45 -30.05
C TYR A 399 -19.69 23.31 -30.19
N ARG A 400 -20.70 22.86 -30.95
CA ARG A 400 -21.99 23.57 -31.05
C ARG A 400 -22.68 23.69 -29.69
N LEU A 401 -22.57 22.68 -28.83
CA LEU A 401 -23.12 22.70 -27.48
C LEU A 401 -22.36 23.68 -26.58
N TYR A 402 -21.03 23.68 -26.68
CA TYR A 402 -20.16 24.64 -26.01
C TYR A 402 -20.47 26.08 -26.46
N TYR A 403 -20.57 26.31 -27.77
CA TYR A 403 -20.86 27.63 -28.34
C TYR A 403 -22.20 28.18 -27.86
N SER A 404 -23.24 27.35 -27.88
CA SER A 404 -24.61 27.69 -27.45
C SER A 404 -24.85 27.65 -25.94
N ASN A 405 -23.81 27.44 -25.13
CA ASN A 405 -23.89 27.35 -23.66
C ASN A 405 -24.87 26.27 -23.16
N ARG A 406 -25.03 25.16 -23.90
CA ARG A 406 -25.85 24.01 -23.49
C ARG A 406 -25.05 23.06 -22.59
N TYR A 407 -24.82 23.49 -21.34
CA TYR A 407 -23.93 22.81 -20.38
C TYR A 407 -24.29 21.35 -20.13
N SER A 408 -25.57 21.04 -19.90
CA SER A 408 -26.02 19.68 -19.60
C SER A 408 -25.73 18.70 -20.74
N ALA A 409 -26.05 19.09 -21.98
CA ALA A 409 -25.78 18.29 -23.16
C ALA A 409 -24.27 18.11 -23.40
N LEU A 410 -23.47 19.16 -23.17
CA LEU A 410 -22.02 19.06 -23.31
C LEU A 410 -21.42 18.11 -22.26
N LEU A 411 -21.86 18.19 -21.00
CA LEU A 411 -21.42 17.29 -19.94
C LEU A 411 -21.81 15.83 -20.22
N LEU A 412 -22.99 15.60 -20.79
CA LEU A 412 -23.42 14.26 -21.22
C LEU A 412 -22.53 13.72 -22.35
N PHE A 413 -22.21 14.55 -23.35
CA PHE A 413 -21.28 14.19 -24.43
C PHE A 413 -19.88 13.85 -23.88
N ILE A 414 -19.35 14.70 -23.01
CA ILE A 414 -18.07 14.48 -22.31
C ILE A 414 -18.11 13.18 -21.51
N GLY A 415 -19.16 12.96 -20.72
CA GLY A 415 -19.33 11.75 -19.91
C GLY A 415 -19.37 10.48 -20.76
N THR A 416 -19.97 10.56 -21.96
CA THR A 416 -19.99 9.44 -22.91
C THR A 416 -18.58 9.09 -23.41
N LEU A 417 -17.76 10.10 -23.72
CA LEU A 417 -16.36 9.88 -24.13
C LEU A 417 -15.52 9.26 -23.01
N ILE A 418 -15.70 9.72 -21.77
CA ILE A 418 -15.01 9.16 -20.60
C ILE A 418 -15.42 7.70 -20.39
N LEU A 419 -16.70 7.36 -20.54
CA LEU A 419 -17.16 5.97 -20.43
C LEU A 419 -16.53 5.08 -21.51
N ILE A 420 -16.42 5.58 -22.75
CA ILE A 420 -15.76 4.87 -23.84
C ILE A 420 -14.28 4.63 -23.51
N GLU A 421 -13.58 5.65 -23.00
CA GLU A 421 -12.17 5.54 -22.61
C GLU A 421 -11.97 4.53 -21.47
N ILE A 422 -12.80 4.58 -20.43
CA ILE A 422 -12.78 3.60 -19.32
C ILE A 422 -13.01 2.19 -19.86
N PHE A 423 -13.98 2.03 -20.77
CA PHE A 423 -14.29 0.73 -21.36
C PHE A 423 -13.10 0.18 -22.18
N ILE A 424 -12.53 0.98 -23.09
CA ILE A 424 -11.37 0.60 -23.90
C ILE A 424 -10.17 0.28 -23.01
N GLY A 425 -9.88 1.13 -22.01
CA GLY A 425 -8.79 0.91 -21.06
C GLY A 425 -8.96 -0.39 -20.26
N SER A 426 -10.19 -0.69 -19.83
CA SER A 426 -10.48 -1.95 -19.14
C SER A 426 -10.27 -3.19 -20.04
N MET A 427 -10.64 -3.11 -21.32
CA MET A 427 -10.42 -4.20 -22.28
C MET A 427 -8.94 -4.41 -22.58
N LEU A 428 -8.16 -3.34 -22.73
CA LEU A 428 -6.71 -3.45 -22.96
C LEU A 428 -5.98 -4.05 -21.76
N CYS A 429 -6.40 -3.70 -20.54
CA CYS A 429 -5.85 -4.29 -19.33
C CYS A 429 -6.18 -5.78 -19.18
N SER A 430 -7.37 -6.23 -19.61
CA SER A 430 -7.75 -7.66 -19.53
C SER A 430 -7.07 -8.53 -20.59
N MET A 431 -6.53 -7.94 -21.66
CA MET A 431 -5.79 -8.68 -22.70
C MET A 431 -4.30 -8.88 -22.37
N ASN A 432 -3.75 -8.13 -21.40
CA ASN A 432 -2.33 -8.18 -20.99
C ASN A 432 -2.10 -8.90 -19.64
N LEU A 433 -3.14 -9.47 -19.06
CA LEU A 433 -3.13 -10.32 -17.86
C LEU A 433 -3.49 -11.74 -18.26
#